data_AF-Q6IU39-F1
#
_entry.id   AF-Q6IU39-F1
#
_cell.length_a   1.000
_cell.length_b   1.000
_cell.length_c   1.000
_cell.angle_alpha   90.00
_cell.angle_beta   90.00
_cell.angle_gamma   90.00
#
_symmetry.space_group_name_H-M   'P 1'
#
loop_
_entity.id
_entity.type
_entity.pdbx_description
1 polymer ?
#
loop_
_entity_poly.entity_id
_entity_poly.type
_entity_poly.pdbx_seq_one_letter_code
_entity_poly.pdbx_strand_id
1 'polypeptide(L)'
;MEKLIVGPGAKGTIDLNLPLADNLRNVAAALGKPLSELTVTILAKPRHDAVIAEMQQLGVRVFAIPDGDVAASILTCMPDSEVDVLYGIGGAPEGVVSAAVIRALDGDMNGRLLARHDVKGDNEDNRRIGEQELARCKAMGIEAGKVLRLDDMARSDNVIFSATGITKGDLLEGISRKGNIAT
;
A
#
# COMPACT_ATOMS: atom_id res chain seq x y z
N MET A 1 -7.72 5.18 0.11
CA MET A 1 -7.14 4.71 -1.16
C MET A 1 -6.86 3.23 -1.01
N GLU A 2 -7.45 2.39 -1.86
CA GLU A 2 -7.01 1.00 -2.07
C GLU A 2 -5.65 1.02 -2.77
N LYS A 3 -4.71 0.21 -2.31
CA LYS A 3 -3.32 0.17 -2.75
C LYS A 3 -2.97 -1.28 -3.10
N LEU A 4 -2.26 -1.45 -4.21
CA LEU A 4 -1.57 -2.69 -4.57
C LEU A 4 -0.15 -2.31 -4.96
N ILE A 5 0.84 -2.78 -4.20
CA ILE A 5 2.24 -2.36 -4.31
C ILE A 5 3.13 -3.59 -4.35
N VAL A 6 4.11 -3.58 -5.24
CA VAL A 6 5.10 -4.64 -5.40
C VAL A 6 6.50 -4.05 -5.65
N GLY A 7 7.52 -4.84 -5.35
CA GLY A 7 8.90 -4.50 -5.69
C GLY A 7 9.28 -4.74 -7.16
N PRO A 8 10.55 -4.49 -7.53
CA PRO A 8 11.01 -4.54 -8.93
C PRO A 8 10.81 -5.89 -9.62
N GLY A 9 10.92 -6.99 -8.88
CA GLY A 9 10.76 -8.35 -9.42
C GLY A 9 9.36 -8.67 -9.97
N ALA A 10 8.35 -7.88 -9.62
CA ALA A 10 6.98 -8.03 -10.11
C ALA A 10 6.43 -6.74 -10.76
N LYS A 11 7.32 -5.82 -11.16
CA LYS A 11 6.91 -4.59 -11.84
C LYS A 11 6.17 -4.91 -13.14
N GLY A 12 5.03 -4.25 -13.36
CA GLY A 12 4.21 -4.42 -14.56
C GLY A 12 3.29 -5.64 -14.56
N THR A 13 3.20 -6.40 -13.46
CA THR A 13 2.36 -7.61 -13.38
C THR A 13 1.08 -7.42 -12.58
N ILE A 14 0.80 -6.20 -12.12
CA ILE A 14 -0.34 -5.86 -11.26
C ILE A 14 -1.37 -4.97 -11.96
N ASP A 15 -2.64 -5.19 -11.65
CA ASP A 15 -3.77 -4.36 -12.09
C ASP A 15 -4.93 -4.44 -11.09
N LEU A 16 -5.26 -3.31 -10.46
CA LEU A 16 -6.41 -3.24 -9.53
C LEU A 16 -7.78 -3.47 -10.20
N ASN A 17 -7.87 -3.50 -11.53
CA ASN A 17 -9.09 -3.90 -12.24
C ASN A 17 -9.28 -5.43 -12.31
N LEU A 18 -8.22 -6.20 -12.04
CA LEU A 18 -8.30 -7.65 -11.93
C LEU A 18 -8.68 -8.07 -10.51
N PRO A 19 -9.30 -9.25 -10.34
CA PRO A 19 -9.49 -9.84 -9.01
C PRO A 19 -8.18 -9.92 -8.22
N LEU A 20 -8.25 -9.78 -6.90
CA LEU A 20 -7.08 -9.85 -6.02
C LEU A 20 -6.33 -11.18 -6.20
N ALA A 21 -7.07 -12.30 -6.25
CA ALA A 21 -6.49 -13.63 -6.44
C ALA A 21 -5.63 -13.73 -7.71
N ASP A 22 -6.04 -13.04 -8.79
CA ASP A 22 -5.31 -13.06 -10.06
C ASP A 22 -4.03 -12.23 -9.97
N ASN A 23 -4.09 -11.07 -9.32
CA ASN A 23 -2.91 -10.28 -9.00
C ASN A 23 -1.89 -11.10 -8.19
N LEU A 24 -2.32 -11.76 -7.11
CA LEU A 24 -1.41 -12.53 -6.25
C LEU A 24 -0.76 -13.70 -7.01
N ARG A 25 -1.50 -14.38 -7.91
CA ARG A 25 -0.92 -15.42 -8.78
C ARG A 25 0.09 -14.85 -9.78
N ASN A 26 -0.21 -13.71 -10.40
CA ASN A 26 0.68 -13.05 -11.35
C ASN A 26 1.99 -12.63 -10.67
N VAL A 27 1.91 -12.03 -9.48
CA VAL A 27 3.09 -11.62 -8.70
C VAL A 27 3.90 -12.85 -8.27
N ALA A 28 3.26 -13.90 -7.75
CA ALA A 28 3.96 -15.13 -7.37
C ALA A 28 4.71 -15.76 -8.56
N ALA A 29 4.08 -15.81 -9.73
CA ALA A 29 4.70 -16.28 -10.96
C ALA A 29 5.90 -15.41 -11.40
N ALA A 30 5.76 -14.08 -11.32
CA ALA A 30 6.83 -13.13 -11.65
C ALA A 30 8.05 -13.28 -10.73
N LEU A 31 7.80 -13.54 -9.43
CA LEU A 31 8.85 -13.77 -8.43
C LEU A 31 9.38 -15.22 -8.43
N GLY A 32 8.85 -16.11 -9.27
CA GLY A 32 9.29 -17.50 -9.37
C GLY A 32 9.05 -18.32 -8.10
N LYS A 33 8.05 -17.96 -7.29
CA LYS A 33 7.71 -18.64 -6.03
C LYS A 33 6.28 -19.20 -6.03
N PRO A 34 5.99 -20.28 -5.30
CA PRO A 34 4.62 -20.76 -5.15
C PRO A 34 3.76 -19.73 -4.40
N LEU A 35 2.45 -19.70 -4.67
CA LEU A 35 1.53 -18.77 -4.02
C LEU A 35 1.57 -18.89 -2.47
N SER A 36 1.82 -20.09 -1.95
CA SER A 36 1.93 -20.34 -0.51
C SER A 36 3.14 -19.69 0.18
N GLU A 37 4.15 -19.29 -0.60
CA GLU A 37 5.33 -18.56 -0.11
C GLU A 37 5.23 -17.05 -0.33
N LEU A 38 4.20 -16.58 -1.03
CA LEU A 38 3.96 -15.16 -1.23
C LEU A 38 3.49 -14.52 0.07
N THR A 39 4.16 -13.45 0.50
CA THR A 39 3.76 -12.70 1.70
C THR A 39 3.12 -11.36 1.35
N VAL A 40 1.88 -11.17 1.81
CA VAL A 40 1.14 -9.92 1.66
C VAL A 40 1.08 -9.19 3.00
N THR A 41 1.55 -7.95 3.03
CA THR A 41 1.35 -7.05 4.17
C THR A 41 0.08 -6.21 3.99
N ILE A 42 -0.67 -6.01 5.07
CA ILE A 42 -1.97 -5.31 5.07
C ILE A 42 -2.25 -4.68 6.43
N LEU A 43 -2.94 -3.54 6.46
CA LEU A 43 -3.38 -2.94 7.73
C LEU A 43 -4.41 -3.84 8.45
N ALA A 44 -4.19 -4.18 9.71
CA ALA A 44 -5.10 -4.91 10.58
C ALA A 44 -6.26 -4.00 11.04
N LYS A 45 -7.27 -3.85 10.19
CA LYS A 45 -8.44 -2.99 10.45
C LYS A 45 -9.72 -3.74 10.01
N PRO A 46 -10.89 -3.51 10.65
CA PRO A 46 -12.12 -4.25 10.36
C PRO A 46 -12.55 -4.27 8.88
N ARG A 47 -12.26 -3.18 8.15
CA ARG A 47 -12.50 -3.07 6.71
C ARG A 47 -11.72 -4.08 5.84
N HIS A 48 -10.76 -4.81 6.42
CA HIS A 48 -9.93 -5.79 5.74
C HIS A 48 -10.18 -7.23 6.21
N ASP A 49 -11.08 -7.47 7.17
CA ASP A 49 -11.28 -8.82 7.73
C ASP A 49 -11.64 -9.84 6.65
N ALA A 50 -12.55 -9.48 5.74
CA ALA A 50 -12.96 -10.34 4.63
C ALA A 50 -11.81 -10.66 3.67
N VAL A 51 -11.01 -9.65 3.30
CA VAL A 51 -9.92 -9.85 2.33
C VAL A 51 -8.69 -10.52 2.94
N ILE A 52 -8.47 -10.35 4.24
CA ILE A 52 -7.48 -11.14 5.00
C ILE A 52 -7.89 -12.62 4.98
N ALA A 53 -9.17 -12.92 5.24
CA ALA A 53 -9.67 -14.29 5.19
C ALA A 53 -9.57 -14.88 3.77
N GLU A 54 -9.89 -14.10 2.73
CA GLU A 54 -9.73 -14.51 1.32
C GLU A 54 -8.27 -14.88 1.01
N MET A 55 -7.31 -14.01 1.38
CA MET A 55 -5.89 -14.25 1.19
C MET A 55 -5.41 -15.51 1.93
N GLN A 56 -5.83 -15.71 3.18
CA GLN A 56 -5.51 -16.91 3.95
C GLN A 56 -6.08 -18.18 3.31
N GLN A 57 -7.30 -18.12 2.76
CA GLN A 57 -7.92 -19.24 2.04
C GLN A 57 -7.21 -19.56 0.72
N LEU A 58 -6.67 -18.55 0.03
CA LEU A 58 -5.79 -18.73 -1.13
C LEU A 58 -4.44 -19.36 -0.78
N GLY A 59 -4.08 -19.38 0.50
CA GLY A 59 -2.85 -19.96 1.02
C GLY A 59 -1.67 -18.99 1.09
N VAL A 60 -1.83 -17.71 0.79
CA VAL A 60 -0.75 -16.72 0.94
C VAL A 60 -0.47 -16.43 2.42
N ARG A 61 0.75 -16.00 2.73
CA ARG A 61 1.13 -15.55 4.07
C ARG A 61 0.64 -14.11 4.26
N VAL A 62 -0.03 -13.81 5.37
CA VAL A 62 -0.57 -12.46 5.63
C VAL A 62 0.09 -11.85 6.85
N PHE A 63 0.78 -10.73 6.66
CA PHE A 63 1.33 -9.89 7.73
C PHE A 63 0.38 -8.71 7.98
N ALA A 64 -0.50 -8.88 8.98
CA ALA A 64 -1.46 -7.85 9.36
C ALA A 64 -0.83 -6.86 10.36
N ILE A 65 -0.53 -5.64 9.93
CA ILE A 65 0.16 -4.61 10.72
C ILE A 65 -0.82 -3.60 11.33
N PRO A 66 -0.59 -3.09 12.56
CA PRO A 66 -1.55 -2.19 13.21
C PRO A 66 -1.70 -0.85 12.48
N ASP A 67 -0.59 -0.25 12.05
CA ASP A 67 -0.49 1.04 11.35
C ASP A 67 0.83 1.12 10.56
N GLY A 68 1.00 2.16 9.73
CA GLY A 68 2.28 2.43 9.05
C GLY A 68 2.43 1.81 7.65
N ASP A 69 1.45 2.00 6.77
CA ASP A 69 1.47 1.42 5.42
C ASP A 69 2.54 2.02 4.48
N VAL A 70 3.07 3.22 4.77
CA VAL A 70 4.22 3.79 4.03
C VAL A 70 5.48 2.94 4.23
N ALA A 71 5.85 2.66 5.49
CA ALA A 71 7.03 1.85 5.80
C ALA A 71 6.86 0.43 5.25
N ALA A 72 5.67 -0.14 5.41
CA ALA A 72 5.34 -1.47 4.90
C ALA A 72 5.38 -1.56 3.36
N SER A 73 5.05 -0.46 2.64
CA SER A 73 5.17 -0.44 1.18
C SER A 73 6.63 -0.62 0.73
N ILE A 74 7.57 0.01 1.44
CA ILE A 74 9.00 -0.02 1.10
C ILE A 74 9.58 -1.42 1.31
N LEU A 75 9.05 -2.20 2.25
CA LEU A 75 9.48 -3.58 2.50
C LEU A 75 9.36 -4.46 1.25
N THR A 76 8.41 -4.19 0.35
CA THR A 76 8.27 -4.90 -0.94
C THR A 76 9.51 -4.80 -1.83
N CYS A 77 10.35 -3.79 -1.59
CA CYS A 77 11.58 -3.52 -2.34
C CYS A 77 12.85 -3.88 -1.54
N MET A 78 12.72 -4.37 -0.30
CA MET A 78 13.85 -4.70 0.57
C MET A 78 14.19 -6.20 0.46
N PRO A 79 15.41 -6.58 0.05
CA PRO A 79 15.75 -7.99 -0.23
C PRO A 79 15.75 -8.88 1.01
N ASP A 80 16.03 -8.31 2.19
CA ASP A 80 16.02 -9.03 3.46
C ASP A 80 14.63 -9.09 4.12
N SER A 81 13.63 -8.43 3.52
CA SER A 81 12.24 -8.51 3.98
C SER A 81 11.55 -9.71 3.35
N GLU A 82 10.70 -10.39 4.12
CA GLU A 82 9.85 -11.45 3.59
C GLU A 82 8.61 -10.90 2.83
N VAL A 83 8.35 -9.59 2.88
CA VAL A 83 7.17 -8.95 2.29
C VAL A 83 7.33 -8.82 0.78
N ASP A 84 6.39 -9.40 0.03
CA ASP A 84 6.38 -9.34 -1.43
C ASP A 84 5.41 -8.29 -1.97
N VAL A 85 4.25 -8.15 -1.30
CA VAL A 85 3.14 -7.32 -1.75
C VAL A 85 2.59 -6.53 -0.57
N LEU A 86 2.25 -5.26 -0.79
CA LEU A 86 1.31 -4.54 0.08
C LEU A 86 -0.04 -4.45 -0.62
N TYR A 87 -1.09 -4.88 0.06
CA TYR A 87 -2.46 -4.72 -0.41
C TYR A 87 -3.39 -4.17 0.67
N GLY A 88 -4.35 -3.33 0.27
CA GLY A 88 -5.47 -2.92 1.12
C GLY A 88 -5.74 -1.42 1.08
N ILE A 89 -6.67 -0.98 1.92
CA ILE A 89 -7.18 0.40 1.97
C ILE A 89 -6.51 1.19 3.10
N GLY A 90 -5.73 2.19 2.70
CA GLY A 90 -5.02 3.13 3.57
C GLY A 90 -5.31 4.59 3.23
N GLY A 91 -4.53 5.49 3.85
CA GLY A 91 -4.61 6.92 3.58
C GLY A 91 -4.13 7.25 2.16
N ALA A 92 -4.83 8.18 1.48
CA ALA A 92 -4.50 8.58 0.11
C ALA A 92 -3.20 9.40 0.03
N PRO A 93 -2.94 10.40 0.90
CA PRO A 93 -1.66 11.11 0.92
C PRO A 93 -0.47 10.16 1.14
N GLU A 94 -0.59 9.22 2.07
CA GLU A 94 0.40 8.18 2.35
C GLU A 94 0.63 7.28 1.13
N GLY A 95 -0.42 7.01 0.35
CA GLY A 95 -0.31 6.29 -0.92
C GLY A 95 0.53 7.04 -1.95
N VAL A 96 0.40 8.37 -2.05
CA VAL A 96 1.22 9.19 -2.95
C VAL A 96 2.69 9.22 -2.51
N VAL A 97 2.96 9.28 -1.19
CA VAL A 97 4.32 9.14 -0.65
C VAL A 97 4.91 7.77 -1.00
N SER A 98 4.11 6.71 -0.85
CA SER A 98 4.51 5.34 -1.22
C SER A 98 4.82 5.25 -2.72
N ALA A 99 3.96 5.81 -3.59
CA ALA A 99 4.21 5.83 -5.03
C ALA A 99 5.54 6.52 -5.40
N ALA A 100 5.89 7.61 -4.72
CA ALA A 100 7.13 8.32 -4.96
C ALA A 100 8.37 7.46 -4.65
N VAL A 101 8.40 6.79 -3.48
CA VAL A 101 9.54 5.92 -3.11
C VAL A 101 9.57 4.62 -3.91
N ILE A 102 8.41 4.03 -4.20
CA ILE A 102 8.30 2.81 -5.03
C ILE A 102 8.80 3.09 -6.46
N ARG A 103 8.47 4.25 -7.04
CA ARG A 103 9.03 4.68 -8.32
C ARG A 103 10.55 4.80 -8.25
N ALA A 104 11.09 5.45 -7.22
CA ALA A 104 12.53 5.60 -7.05
C ALA A 104 13.27 4.26 -6.86
N LEU A 105 12.58 3.25 -6.32
CA LEU A 105 13.09 1.89 -6.12
C LEU A 105 12.79 0.95 -7.29
N ASP A 106 12.21 1.44 -8.39
CA ASP A 106 11.83 0.68 -9.58
C ASP A 106 10.80 -0.44 -9.34
N GLY A 107 9.91 -0.27 -8.36
CA GLY A 107 8.76 -1.14 -8.13
C GLY A 107 7.53 -0.75 -8.97
N ASP A 108 6.35 -1.24 -8.56
CA ASP A 108 5.08 -0.87 -9.18
C ASP A 108 3.98 -0.66 -8.14
N MET A 109 3.04 0.22 -8.46
CA MET A 109 1.92 0.55 -7.61
C MET A 109 0.68 0.88 -8.43
N ASN A 110 -0.47 0.35 -7.99
CA ASN A 110 -1.77 0.85 -8.38
C ASN A 110 -2.49 1.42 -7.15
N GLY A 111 -3.21 2.52 -7.34
CA GLY A 111 -4.03 3.15 -6.32
C GLY A 111 -5.47 3.35 -6.80
N ARG A 112 -6.45 3.29 -5.90
CA ARG A 112 -7.85 3.66 -6.21
C ARG A 112 -8.41 4.51 -5.08
N LEU A 113 -8.86 5.72 -5.41
CA LEU A 113 -9.50 6.60 -4.42
C LEU A 113 -10.91 6.08 -4.11
N LEU A 114 -11.21 5.95 -2.83
CA LEU A 114 -12.50 5.49 -2.31
C LEU A 114 -13.00 6.53 -1.31
N ALA A 115 -14.27 6.90 -1.40
CA ALA A 115 -14.86 7.84 -0.46
C ALA A 115 -15.08 7.16 0.90
N ARG A 116 -15.12 7.95 1.97
CA ARG A 116 -15.20 7.43 3.33
C ARG A 116 -16.39 6.49 3.56
N HIS A 117 -17.58 6.82 3.05
CA HIS A 117 -18.77 6.00 3.22
C HIS A 117 -18.68 4.64 2.52
N ASP A 118 -17.93 4.54 1.42
CA ASP A 118 -17.70 3.27 0.72
C ASP A 118 -16.81 2.30 1.52
N VAL A 119 -15.99 2.82 2.45
CA VAL A 119 -15.00 2.05 3.20
C VAL A 119 -15.39 1.86 4.67
N LYS A 120 -16.06 2.85 5.26
CA LYS A 120 -16.38 2.91 6.70
C LYS A 120 -17.87 2.69 7.00
N GLY A 121 -18.67 2.41 5.97
CA GLY A 121 -20.12 2.26 6.08
C GLY A 121 -20.87 3.59 5.94
N ASP A 122 -22.12 3.50 5.52
CA ASP A 122 -22.95 4.63 5.12
C ASP A 122 -23.78 5.20 6.28
N ASN A 123 -23.12 5.87 7.21
CA ASN A 123 -23.78 6.72 8.21
C ASN A 123 -23.67 8.20 7.80
N GLU A 124 -24.46 9.06 8.44
CA GLU A 124 -24.55 10.48 8.11
C GLU A 124 -23.19 11.19 8.07
N ASP A 125 -22.34 10.97 9.08
CA ASP A 125 -21.02 11.58 9.15
C ASP A 125 -20.07 11.08 8.05
N ASN A 126 -20.04 9.77 7.81
CA ASN A 126 -19.22 9.18 6.76
C ASN A 126 -19.69 9.60 5.36
N ARG A 127 -21.01 9.70 5.15
CA ARG A 127 -21.62 10.20 3.91
C ARG A 127 -21.21 11.63 3.69
N ARG A 128 -21.42 12.51 4.68
CA ARG A 128 -21.04 13.93 4.61
C ARG A 128 -19.57 14.13 4.29
N ILE A 129 -18.66 13.41 4.96
CA ILE A 129 -17.22 13.49 4.68
C ILE A 129 -16.91 12.94 3.29
N GLY A 130 -17.49 11.80 2.90
CA GLY A 130 -17.26 11.21 1.59
C GLY A 130 -17.74 12.09 0.43
N GLU A 131 -18.88 12.77 0.55
CA GLU A 131 -19.33 13.75 -0.45
C GLU A 131 -18.36 14.94 -0.56
N GLN A 132 -17.76 15.39 0.55
CA GLN A 132 -16.71 16.41 0.54
C GLN A 132 -15.44 15.91 -0.18
N GLU A 133 -15.05 14.65 0.04
CA GLU A 133 -13.93 14.00 -0.65
C GLU A 133 -14.19 13.89 -2.16
N LEU A 134 -15.39 13.47 -2.57
CA LEU A 134 -15.80 13.37 -3.98
C LEU A 134 -15.83 14.74 -4.67
N ALA A 135 -16.40 15.76 -4.00
CA ALA A 135 -16.41 17.13 -4.51
C ALA A 135 -14.98 17.67 -4.70
N ARG A 136 -14.08 17.37 -3.76
CA ARG A 136 -12.66 17.75 -3.86
C ARG A 136 -11.95 17.03 -5.01
N CYS A 137 -12.23 15.74 -5.23
CA CYS A 137 -11.71 15.00 -6.38
C CYS A 137 -12.13 15.68 -7.69
N LYS A 138 -13.43 15.99 -7.85
CA LYS A 138 -13.95 16.71 -9.03
C LYS A 138 -13.30 18.08 -9.23
N ALA A 139 -13.16 18.87 -8.16
CA ALA A 139 -12.51 20.18 -8.21
C ALA A 139 -11.03 20.11 -8.64
N MET A 140 -10.35 19.01 -8.32
CA MET A 140 -8.96 18.75 -8.71
C MET A 140 -8.82 18.04 -10.06
N GLY A 141 -9.92 17.73 -10.74
CA GLY A 141 -9.91 16.97 -12.00
C GLY A 141 -9.53 15.49 -11.84
N ILE A 142 -9.78 14.91 -10.66
CA ILE A 142 -9.47 13.52 -10.33
C ILE A 142 -10.77 12.71 -10.31
N GLU A 143 -10.77 11.56 -10.96
CA GLU A 143 -11.90 10.62 -10.98
C GLU A 143 -11.75 9.61 -9.82
N ALA A 144 -12.61 9.71 -8.80
CA ALA A 144 -12.65 8.72 -7.72
C ALA A 144 -13.14 7.36 -8.24
N GLY A 145 -12.67 6.26 -7.64
CA GLY A 145 -13.00 4.90 -8.06
C GLY A 145 -12.20 4.39 -9.27
N LYS A 146 -11.56 5.28 -10.05
CA LYS A 146 -10.65 4.92 -11.13
C LYS A 146 -9.30 4.45 -10.59
N VAL A 147 -8.73 3.43 -11.25
CA VAL A 147 -7.36 2.98 -10.98
C VAL A 147 -6.37 4.03 -11.48
N LEU A 148 -5.50 4.45 -10.57
CA LEU A 148 -4.33 5.28 -10.79
C LEU A 148 -3.12 4.35 -10.92
N ARG A 149 -2.39 4.46 -12.02
CA ARG A 149 -1.09 3.80 -12.21
C ARG A 149 -0.01 4.56 -11.45
N LEU A 150 1.17 3.95 -11.27
CA LEU A 150 2.30 4.55 -10.59
C LEU A 150 2.61 5.97 -11.11
N ASP A 151 2.63 6.12 -12.43
CA ASP A 151 2.92 7.38 -13.12
C ASP A 151 1.85 8.46 -12.92
N ASP A 152 0.60 8.10 -12.59
CA ASP A 152 -0.44 9.08 -12.28
C ASP A 152 -0.18 9.78 -10.94
N MET A 153 0.47 9.07 -10.00
CA MET A 153 0.71 9.49 -8.62
C MET A 153 2.10 10.11 -8.42
N ALA A 154 3.15 9.51 -8.99
CA ALA A 154 4.51 10.03 -8.97
C ALA A 154 5.02 10.15 -10.41
N ARG A 155 5.08 11.38 -10.94
CA ARG A 155 5.13 11.65 -12.40
C ARG A 155 6.53 11.77 -12.99
N SER A 156 7.58 11.70 -12.18
CA SER A 156 8.97 11.84 -12.64
C SER A 156 9.91 11.09 -11.72
N ASP A 157 11.07 10.68 -12.23
CA ASP A 157 12.11 9.99 -11.45
C ASP A 157 12.94 10.94 -10.57
N ASN A 158 12.74 12.25 -10.71
CA ASN A 158 13.37 13.29 -9.88
C ASN A 158 12.72 13.35 -8.49
N VAL A 159 12.88 12.28 -7.70
CA VAL A 159 12.32 12.11 -6.36
C VAL A 159 13.45 11.86 -5.37
N ILE A 160 13.41 12.57 -4.25
CA ILE A 160 14.22 12.27 -3.07
C ILE A 160 13.27 11.86 -1.97
N PHE A 161 13.47 10.67 -1.40
CA PHE A 161 12.76 10.18 -0.24
C PHE A 161 13.71 10.13 0.96
N SER A 162 13.23 10.59 2.12
CA SER A 162 13.96 10.49 3.39
C SER A 162 13.00 10.04 4.48
N ALA A 163 13.44 9.09 5.29
CA ALA A 163 12.70 8.59 6.44
C ALA A 163 13.66 8.41 7.62
N THR A 164 13.17 8.69 8.83
CA THR A 164 13.91 8.51 10.08
C THR A 164 13.00 7.75 11.04
N GLY A 165 13.49 6.62 11.55
CA GLY A 165 12.73 5.81 12.50
C GLY A 165 12.60 6.54 13.84
N ILE A 166 11.36 6.73 14.30
CA ILE A 166 11.10 7.29 15.63
C ILE A 166 11.26 6.18 16.67
N THR A 167 10.56 5.06 16.47
CA THR A 167 10.70 3.81 17.21
C THR A 167 11.27 2.74 16.29
N LYS A 168 11.89 1.70 16.87
CA LYS A 168 12.37 0.55 16.10
C LYS A 168 11.20 -0.06 15.31
N GLY A 169 11.40 -0.25 14.02
CA GLY A 169 10.47 -0.94 13.14
C GLY A 169 11.21 -1.84 12.15
N ASP A 170 10.46 -2.46 11.24
CA ASP A 170 11.02 -3.44 10.30
C ASP A 170 12.00 -2.84 9.28
N LEU A 171 11.88 -1.53 9.01
CA LEU A 171 12.71 -0.82 8.03
C LEU A 171 13.87 -0.02 8.66
N LEU A 172 13.65 0.59 9.83
CA LEU A 172 14.56 1.55 10.44
C LEU A 172 14.69 1.31 11.94
N GLU A 173 15.89 1.53 12.46
CA GLU A 173 16.10 1.65 13.89
C GLU A 173 15.40 2.90 14.45
N GLY A 174 15.00 2.81 15.72
CA GLY A 174 14.42 3.93 16.45
C GLY A 174 15.49 4.83 17.06
N ILE A 175 15.10 6.05 17.39
CA ILE A 175 15.98 6.97 18.12
C ILE A 175 16.26 6.40 19.51
N SER A 176 17.54 6.38 19.86
CA SER A 176 18.01 6.14 21.23
C SER A 176 18.62 7.42 21.80
N ARG A 177 18.74 7.51 23.13
CA ARG A 177 19.36 8.67 23.78
C ARG A 177 20.29 8.21 24.89
N LYS A 178 21.56 8.63 24.84
CA LYS A 178 22.54 8.42 25.90
C LYS A 178 23.02 9.77 26.43
N GLY A 179 22.57 10.14 27.63
CA GLY A 179 22.80 11.46 28.18
C GLY A 179 22.13 12.54 27.33
N ASN A 180 22.90 13.49 26.80
CA ASN A 180 22.38 14.58 25.95
C ASN A 180 22.59 14.35 24.44
N ILE A 181 22.97 13.13 24.05
CA ILE A 181 23.21 12.75 22.65
C ILE A 181 22.10 11.80 22.20
N ALA A 182 21.43 12.15 21.10
CA ALA A 182 20.55 11.24 20.37
C ALA A 182 21.40 10.40 19.41
N THR A 183 21.21 9.08 19.45
CA THR A 183 21.94 8.10 18.63
C THR A 183 21.00 7.19 17.88
#